data_AF-A0AAN7T7I5-F1
#
_entry.id   AF-A0AAN7T7I5-F1
#
_cell.length_a   1.000
_cell.length_b   1.000
_cell.length_c   1.000
_cell.angle_alpha   90.00
_cell.angle_beta   90.00
_cell.angle_gamma   90.00
#
_symmetry.space_group_name_H-M   'P 1'
#
loop_
_entity.id
_entity.type
_entity.pdbx_description
1 polymer ?
#
loop_
_entity_poly.entity_id
_entity_poly.type
_entity_poly.pdbx_seq_one_letter_code
_entity_poly.pdbx_strand_id
1 'polypeptide(L)'
;MLAQVLGAMTASAVVYANYKSAIDVFEGGSGIRTVPGYSDTATAGIFCTYPAPFMTKTGMFFSEFIASALLMFLIYALKDEGNIGAGPLTPLGLFFIIFGIGACFGWETGYAINLARDFGPRLVSYMLGYGHEVWAAGGYYFWVPMVSPFFGCAFGAWLYDVFLFTGASPINTPAMGLMRLTQPRKSVWSNSERVQV
;
A
#
# COMPACT_ATOMS: atom_id res chain seq x y z
N MET A 1 4.74 12.46 -2.13
CA MET A 1 4.32 12.08 -0.76
C MET A 1 3.46 13.15 -0.09
N LEU A 2 3.94 14.37 0.19
CA LEU A 2 3.14 15.40 0.90
C LEU A 2 1.77 15.65 0.26
N ALA A 3 1.72 15.87 -1.06
CA ALA A 3 0.47 16.09 -1.78
C ALA A 3 -0.52 14.90 -1.68
N GLN A 4 -0.01 13.66 -1.67
CA GLN A 4 -0.84 12.47 -1.53
C GLN A 4 -1.44 12.37 -0.12
N VAL A 5 -0.65 12.65 0.91
CA VAL A 5 -1.12 12.68 2.31
C VAL A 5 -2.18 13.76 2.49
N LEU A 6 -1.92 14.99 2.03
CA LEU A 6 -2.89 16.09 2.11
C LEU A 6 -4.17 15.81 1.30
N GLY A 7 -4.05 15.16 0.14
CA GLY A 7 -5.18 14.69 -0.64
C GLY A 7 -6.03 13.68 0.11
N ALA A 8 -5.40 12.68 0.73
CA ALA A 8 -6.09 11.66 1.53
C ALA A 8 -6.72 12.25 2.80
N MET A 9 -6.07 13.21 3.45
CA MET A 9 -6.64 13.96 4.59
C MET A 9 -7.90 14.73 4.15
N THR A 10 -7.82 15.47 3.04
CA THR A 10 -8.97 16.21 2.51
C THR A 10 -10.12 15.26 2.15
N ALA A 11 -9.84 14.15 1.47
CA ALA A 11 -10.83 13.14 1.15
C ALA A 11 -11.50 12.56 2.41
N SER A 12 -10.71 12.23 3.43
CA SER A 12 -11.22 11.73 4.72
C SER A 12 -12.15 12.75 5.41
N ALA A 13 -11.79 14.03 5.40
CA ALA A 13 -12.60 15.08 5.99
C ALA A 13 -13.93 15.27 5.24
N VAL A 14 -13.91 15.19 3.90
CA VAL A 14 -15.12 15.24 3.05
C VAL A 14 -16.03 14.03 3.33
N VAL A 15 -15.47 12.82 3.39
CA VAL A 15 -16.23 11.60 3.73
C VAL A 15 -16.84 11.73 5.12
N TYR A 16 -16.06 12.17 6.11
CA TYR A 16 -16.59 12.39 7.46
C TYR A 16 -17.74 13.40 7.48
N ALA A 17 -17.59 14.55 6.80
CA ALA A 17 -18.63 15.56 6.72
C ALA A 17 -19.92 15.01 6.11
N ASN A 18 -19.81 14.20 5.05
CA ASN A 18 -20.95 13.54 4.41
C ASN A 18 -21.65 12.51 5.32
N TYR A 19 -20.86 11.72 6.06
CA TYR A 19 -21.39 10.62 6.89
C TYR A 19 -21.59 10.97 8.37
N LYS A 20 -21.36 12.22 8.80
CA LYS A 20 -21.40 12.62 10.21
C LYS A 20 -22.70 12.18 10.92
N SER A 21 -23.85 12.40 10.29
CA SER A 21 -25.15 12.01 10.87
C SER A 21 -25.30 10.49 10.98
N ALA A 22 -24.85 9.73 9.98
CA ALA A 22 -24.86 8.28 10.03
C ALA A 22 -23.92 7.73 11.11
N ILE A 23 -22.74 8.33 11.26
CA ILE A 23 -21.79 8.00 12.32
C ILE A 23 -22.40 8.29 13.70
N ASP A 24 -23.02 9.47 13.89
CA ASP A 24 -23.68 9.83 15.15
C ASP A 24 -24.78 8.82 15.52
N VAL A 25 -25.56 8.33 14.55
CA VAL A 25 -26.59 7.31 14.78
C VAL A 25 -25.98 5.95 15.09
N PHE A 26 -24.97 5.52 14.33
CA PHE A 26 -24.36 4.19 14.47
C PHE A 26 -23.55 4.06 15.77
N GLU A 27 -22.81 5.10 16.16
CA GLU A 27 -22.03 5.09 17.40
C GLU A 27 -22.86 5.44 18.64
N GLY A 28 -24.15 5.74 18.49
CA GLY A 28 -25.08 5.92 19.60
C GLY A 28 -25.13 7.32 20.20
N GLY A 29 -24.63 8.34 19.49
CA GLY A 29 -24.72 9.73 19.94
C GLY A 29 -23.77 10.67 19.20
N SER A 30 -24.05 11.98 19.31
CA SER A 30 -23.15 12.99 18.74
C SER A 30 -21.84 13.08 19.52
N GLY A 31 -20.73 13.10 18.79
CA GLY A 31 -19.39 13.21 19.37
C GLY A 31 -18.80 11.90 19.90
N ILE A 32 -19.55 10.79 19.84
CA ILE A 32 -19.00 9.46 20.14
C ILE A 32 -18.22 9.01 18.91
N ARG A 33 -16.90 8.83 19.05
CA ARG A 33 -15.98 8.45 17.97
C ARG A 33 -15.07 7.34 18.47
N THR A 34 -15.33 6.11 18.03
CA THR A 34 -14.69 4.92 18.60
C THR A 34 -13.89 4.14 17.56
N VAL A 35 -12.90 3.39 18.04
CA VAL A 35 -11.88 2.73 17.23
C VAL A 35 -12.10 1.21 17.28
N PRO A 36 -11.94 0.46 16.15
CA PRO A 36 -12.08 -0.99 16.15
C PRO A 36 -11.24 -1.65 17.25
N GLY A 37 -11.87 -2.58 17.99
CA GLY A 37 -11.29 -3.22 19.17
C GLY A 37 -11.61 -2.54 20.51
N TYR A 38 -12.20 -1.34 20.50
CA TYR A 38 -12.62 -0.61 21.70
C TYR A 38 -14.16 -0.47 21.82
N SER A 39 -14.89 -0.69 20.73
CA SER A 39 -16.35 -0.64 20.67
C SER A 39 -16.86 -1.53 19.53
N ASP A 40 -18.03 -2.15 19.71
CA ASP A 40 -18.71 -2.95 18.69
C ASP A 40 -19.31 -2.08 17.56
N THR A 41 -19.53 -0.80 17.82
CA THR A 41 -20.03 0.18 16.85
C THR A 41 -18.94 1.08 16.31
N ALA A 42 -17.67 0.68 16.41
CA ALA A 42 -16.55 1.53 15.99
C ALA A 42 -16.56 1.90 14.51
N THR A 43 -16.39 3.20 14.23
CA THR A 43 -16.41 3.73 12.85
C THR A 43 -15.05 4.20 12.33
N ALA A 44 -13.99 4.22 13.15
CA ALA A 44 -12.67 4.69 12.69
C ALA A 44 -12.13 3.89 11.49
N GLY A 45 -12.57 2.63 11.34
CA GLY A 45 -12.24 1.74 10.22
C GLY A 45 -12.74 2.20 8.85
N ILE A 46 -13.65 3.19 8.79
CA ILE A 46 -14.07 3.83 7.54
C ILE A 46 -12.90 4.60 6.91
N PHE A 47 -12.03 5.18 7.74
CA PHE A 47 -11.02 6.15 7.31
C PHE A 47 -9.64 5.50 7.10
N CYS A 48 -9.21 4.69 8.07
CA CYS A 48 -7.89 4.05 8.09
C CYS A 48 -8.03 2.59 8.49
N THR A 49 -6.99 1.80 8.26
CA THR A 49 -7.06 0.36 8.44
C THR A 49 -6.74 -0.04 9.88
N TYR A 50 -7.37 -1.14 10.31
CA TYR A 50 -7.13 -1.78 11.60
C TYR A 50 -7.07 -3.30 11.36
N PRO A 51 -6.18 -4.02 12.05
CA PRO A 51 -6.01 -5.44 11.81
C PRO A 51 -7.14 -6.23 12.46
N ALA A 52 -7.42 -7.42 11.91
CA ALA A 52 -8.36 -8.35 12.51
C ALA A 52 -7.86 -8.82 13.90
N PRO A 53 -8.76 -9.15 14.86
CA PRO A 53 -8.38 -9.42 16.25
C PRO A 53 -7.40 -10.59 16.45
N PHE A 54 -7.37 -11.56 15.53
CA PHE A 54 -6.52 -12.75 15.61
C PHE A 54 -5.10 -12.52 15.07
N MET A 55 -4.83 -11.36 14.45
CA MET A 55 -3.56 -11.12 13.80
C MET A 55 -2.42 -10.90 14.80
N THR A 56 -1.28 -11.54 14.54
CA THR A 56 -0.03 -11.24 15.23
C THR A 56 0.70 -10.09 14.55
N LYS A 57 1.58 -9.36 15.24
CA LYS A 57 2.35 -8.27 14.61
C LYS A 57 3.18 -8.71 13.40
N THR A 58 3.77 -9.90 13.46
CA THR A 58 4.48 -10.49 12.31
C THR A 58 3.52 -10.78 11.16
N GLY A 59 2.35 -11.34 11.45
CA GLY A 59 1.31 -11.57 10.45
C GLY A 59 0.83 -10.28 9.81
N MET A 60 0.59 -9.22 10.59
CA MET A 60 0.17 -7.90 10.09
C MET A 60 1.20 -7.34 9.09
N PHE A 61 2.49 -7.40 9.45
CA PHE A 61 3.56 -6.92 8.56
C PHE A 61 3.61 -7.73 7.27
N PHE A 62 3.54 -9.06 7.37
CA PHE A 62 3.64 -9.96 6.23
C PHE A 62 2.44 -9.84 5.27
N SER A 63 1.24 -9.66 5.82
CA SER A 63 0.01 -9.43 5.07
C SER A 63 0.10 -8.18 4.18
N GLU A 64 0.49 -7.04 4.77
CA GLU A 64 0.72 -5.79 4.03
C GLU A 64 1.88 -5.90 3.04
N PHE A 65 2.92 -6.66 3.38
CA PHE A 65 4.08 -6.89 2.53
C PHE A 65 3.68 -7.64 1.25
N ILE A 66 2.95 -8.76 1.38
CA ILE A 66 2.50 -9.57 0.24
C ILE A 66 1.55 -8.76 -0.64
N ALA A 67 0.54 -8.11 -0.05
CA ALA A 67 -0.43 -7.33 -0.79
C ALA A 67 0.25 -6.20 -1.60
N SER A 68 1.23 -5.52 -1.01
CA SER A 68 2.00 -4.46 -1.68
C SER A 68 2.97 -5.00 -2.73
N ALA A 69 3.57 -6.18 -2.51
CA ALA A 69 4.42 -6.84 -3.50
C ALA A 69 3.61 -7.26 -4.74
N LEU A 70 2.43 -7.85 -4.53
CA LEU A 70 1.51 -8.20 -5.61
C LEU A 70 1.05 -6.96 -6.37
N LEU A 71 0.67 -5.89 -5.65
CA LEU A 71 0.30 -4.61 -6.26
C LEU A 71 1.41 -4.13 -7.20
N MET A 72 2.63 -4.01 -6.71
CA MET A 72 3.72 -3.42 -7.48
C MET A 72 4.17 -4.31 -8.65
N PHE A 73 4.26 -5.63 -8.43
CA PHE A 73 4.56 -6.59 -9.48
C PHE A 73 3.57 -6.47 -10.65
N LEU A 74 2.27 -6.42 -10.34
CA LEU A 74 1.23 -6.35 -11.37
C LEU A 74 1.13 -4.96 -12.02
N ILE A 75 1.45 -3.87 -11.29
CA ILE A 75 1.58 -2.54 -11.90
C ILE A 75 2.67 -2.55 -12.97
N TYR A 76 3.84 -3.13 -12.69
CA TYR A 76 4.89 -3.25 -13.71
C TYR A 76 4.44 -4.11 -14.87
N ALA A 77 3.83 -5.27 -14.62
CA ALA A 77 3.32 -6.15 -15.68
C ALA A 77 2.30 -5.46 -16.61
N LEU A 78 1.44 -4.59 -16.06
CA LEU A 78 0.48 -3.80 -16.85
C LEU A 78 1.13 -2.67 -17.65
N LYS A 79 2.21 -2.08 -17.14
CA LYS A 79 2.86 -0.89 -17.70
C LYS A 79 4.02 -1.19 -18.62
N ASP A 80 4.59 -2.38 -18.56
CA ASP A 80 5.69 -2.79 -19.41
C ASP A 80 5.24 -2.97 -20.87
N GLU A 81 5.82 -2.16 -21.76
CA GLU A 81 5.59 -2.23 -23.21
C GLU A 81 6.29 -3.43 -23.86
N GLY A 82 7.27 -4.04 -23.18
CA GLY A 82 7.88 -5.32 -23.57
C GLY A 82 7.02 -6.54 -23.24
N ASN A 83 5.96 -6.35 -22.45
CA ASN A 83 4.91 -7.33 -22.20
C ASN A 83 3.66 -6.96 -23.04
N ILE A 84 2.60 -7.79 -23.00
CA ILE A 84 1.32 -7.48 -23.68
C ILE A 84 0.81 -6.08 -23.28
N GLY A 85 1.00 -5.69 -22.01
CA GLY A 85 0.65 -4.37 -21.49
C GLY A 85 -0.87 -4.09 -21.52
N ALA A 86 -1.33 -3.12 -20.75
CA ALA A 86 -2.74 -2.70 -20.78
C ALA A 86 -2.99 -1.43 -21.61
N GLY A 87 -1.93 -0.72 -22.01
CA GLY A 87 -2.03 0.49 -22.83
C GLY A 87 -3.07 1.49 -22.26
N PRO A 88 -4.03 1.98 -23.08
CA PRO A 88 -5.10 2.88 -22.63
C PRO A 88 -6.00 2.30 -21.52
N LEU A 89 -6.12 0.98 -21.42
CA LEU A 89 -6.93 0.29 -20.41
C LEU A 89 -6.21 0.12 -19.07
N THR A 90 -5.00 0.68 -18.91
CA THR A 90 -4.27 0.61 -17.64
C THR A 90 -5.13 1.00 -16.42
N PRO A 91 -5.93 2.08 -16.42
CA PRO A 91 -6.75 2.43 -15.25
C PRO A 91 -7.76 1.33 -14.87
N LEU A 92 -8.35 0.66 -15.87
CA LEU A 92 -9.26 -0.45 -15.64
C LEU A 92 -8.53 -1.69 -15.12
N GLY A 93 -7.34 -1.98 -15.64
CA GLY A 93 -6.46 -3.03 -15.11
C GLY A 93 -6.08 -2.79 -13.64
N LEU A 94 -5.71 -1.55 -13.30
CA LEU A 94 -5.40 -1.17 -11.92
C LEU A 94 -6.59 -1.33 -10.99
N PHE A 95 -7.80 -1.00 -11.45
CA PHE A 95 -9.03 -1.24 -10.70
C PHE A 95 -9.19 -2.72 -10.34
N PHE A 96 -9.04 -3.63 -11.30
CA PHE A 96 -9.17 -5.06 -11.03
C PHE A 96 -8.06 -5.62 -10.14
N ILE A 97 -6.83 -5.09 -10.23
CA ILE A 97 -5.75 -5.46 -9.30
C ILE A 97 -6.14 -5.07 -7.87
N ILE A 98 -6.51 -3.80 -7.65
CA ILE A 98 -6.85 -3.31 -6.31
C ILE A 98 -8.08 -4.05 -5.76
N PHE A 99 -9.09 -4.29 -6.60
CA PHE A 99 -10.27 -5.08 -6.25
C PHE A 99 -9.90 -6.52 -5.86
N GLY A 100 -9.06 -7.19 -6.65
CA GLY A 100 -8.62 -8.56 -6.36
C GLY A 100 -7.79 -8.65 -5.09
N ILE A 101 -6.90 -7.69 -4.84
CA ILE A 101 -6.14 -7.62 -3.59
C ILE A 101 -7.08 -7.41 -2.40
N GLY A 102 -8.04 -6.49 -2.50
CA GLY A 102 -9.04 -6.28 -1.45
C GLY A 102 -9.88 -7.52 -1.17
N ALA A 103 -10.30 -8.24 -2.21
CA ALA A 103 -11.10 -9.45 -2.09
C ALA A 103 -10.33 -10.64 -1.49
N CYS A 104 -9.05 -10.81 -1.84
CA CYS A 104 -8.26 -11.98 -1.43
C CYS A 104 -7.41 -11.75 -0.18
N PHE A 105 -6.89 -10.54 0.01
CA PHE A 105 -5.92 -10.21 1.07
C PHE A 105 -6.42 -9.09 2.01
N GLY A 106 -7.65 -8.62 1.83
CA GLY A 106 -8.15 -7.47 2.57
C GLY A 106 -8.65 -7.76 3.98
N TRP A 107 -9.05 -8.99 4.29
CA TRP A 107 -9.68 -9.32 5.57
C TRP A 107 -8.74 -9.12 6.77
N GLU A 108 -7.47 -9.49 6.63
CA GLU A 108 -6.53 -9.52 7.76
C GLU A 108 -6.15 -8.12 8.25
N THR A 109 -5.91 -7.19 7.34
CA THR A 109 -5.25 -5.90 7.62
C THR A 109 -5.94 -4.71 6.96
N GLY A 110 -6.98 -4.94 6.15
CA GLY A 110 -7.67 -3.88 5.41
C GLY A 110 -6.93 -3.42 4.15
N TYR A 111 -5.92 -4.18 3.67
CA TYR A 111 -5.14 -3.92 2.45
C TYR A 111 -4.74 -2.44 2.32
N ALA A 112 -4.04 -1.91 3.32
CA ALA A 112 -3.65 -0.51 3.31
C ALA A 112 -2.77 -0.21 2.10
N ILE A 113 -1.74 -1.04 1.84
CA ILE A 113 -0.85 -1.07 0.66
C ILE A 113 -0.23 0.28 0.25
N ASN A 114 -0.42 1.32 1.06
CA ASN A 114 -0.12 2.70 0.74
C ASN A 114 -0.13 3.57 2.01
N LEU A 115 1.01 4.20 2.31
CA LEU A 115 1.17 5.08 3.48
C LEU A 115 0.16 6.23 3.48
N ALA A 116 -0.03 6.93 2.35
CA ALA A 116 -0.88 8.12 2.31
C ALA A 116 -2.36 7.77 2.54
N ARG A 117 -2.81 6.62 2.02
CA ARG A 117 -4.17 6.08 2.20
C ARG A 117 -4.50 5.68 3.64
N ASP A 118 -3.49 5.41 4.45
CA ASP A 118 -3.69 5.10 5.88
C ASP A 118 -3.37 6.29 6.79
N PHE A 119 -2.16 6.85 6.68
CA PHE A 119 -1.65 7.87 7.60
C PHE A 119 -2.46 9.17 7.54
N GLY A 120 -2.80 9.66 6.34
CA GLY A 120 -3.56 10.90 6.19
C GLY A 120 -4.93 10.81 6.87
N PRO A 121 -5.77 9.84 6.52
CA PRO A 121 -7.06 9.63 7.18
C PRO A 121 -6.94 9.34 8.67
N ARG A 122 -5.88 8.65 9.13
CA ARG A 122 -5.62 8.41 10.56
C ARG A 122 -5.31 9.68 11.35
N LEU A 123 -4.57 10.62 10.75
CA LEU A 123 -4.37 11.95 11.35
C LEU A 123 -5.71 12.71 11.45
N VAL A 124 -6.54 12.62 10.42
CA VAL A 124 -7.86 13.28 10.41
C VAL A 124 -8.77 12.66 11.47
N SER A 125 -8.84 11.33 11.57
CA SER A 125 -9.65 10.68 12.62
C SER A 125 -9.18 11.08 14.02
N TYR A 126 -7.87 11.19 14.24
CA TYR A 126 -7.33 11.75 15.49
C TYR A 126 -7.85 13.17 15.77
N MET A 127 -7.78 14.06 14.77
CA MET A 127 -8.26 15.46 14.87
C MET A 127 -9.78 15.55 15.10
N LEU A 128 -10.54 14.59 14.58
CA LEU A 128 -12.00 14.53 14.70
C LEU A 128 -12.49 14.01 16.06
N GLY A 129 -11.58 13.58 16.95
CA GLY A 129 -11.91 13.16 18.30
C GLY A 129 -12.04 11.65 18.51
N TYR A 130 -11.54 10.81 17.58
CA TYR A 130 -11.47 9.35 17.79
C TYR A 130 -10.47 8.93 18.89
N GLY A 131 -9.72 9.86 19.47
CA GLY A 131 -8.84 9.62 20.60
C GLY A 131 -7.50 8.98 20.21
N HIS A 132 -6.65 8.77 21.22
CA HIS A 132 -5.31 8.18 21.07
C HIS A 132 -5.33 6.71 20.60
N GLU A 133 -6.49 6.06 20.74
CA GLU A 133 -6.77 4.69 20.35
C GLU A 133 -6.49 4.45 18.86
N VAL A 134 -6.63 5.48 18.00
CA VAL A 134 -6.28 5.39 16.57
C VAL A 134 -4.80 5.03 16.33
N TRP A 135 -3.93 5.28 17.32
CA TRP A 135 -2.50 4.94 17.28
C TRP A 135 -2.18 3.68 18.08
N ALA A 136 -2.96 3.35 19.12
CA ALA A 136 -2.71 2.22 20.00
C ALA A 136 -3.36 0.90 19.52
N ALA A 137 -4.46 0.98 18.77
CA ALA A 137 -5.22 -0.18 18.29
C ALA A 137 -4.35 -1.19 17.53
N GLY A 138 -4.70 -2.48 17.65
CA GLY A 138 -3.94 -3.57 17.02
C GLY A 138 -2.52 -3.72 17.57
N GLY A 139 -2.25 -3.26 18.79
CA GLY A 139 -0.92 -3.34 19.41
C GLY A 139 0.10 -2.41 18.75
N TYR A 140 -0.32 -1.16 18.50
CA TYR A 140 0.38 -0.14 17.71
C TYR A 140 0.50 -0.52 16.23
N TYR A 141 -0.62 -0.85 15.58
CA TYR A 141 -0.63 -1.24 14.18
C TYR A 141 -0.24 -0.12 13.20
N PHE A 142 -0.45 1.14 13.57
CA PHE A 142 -0.33 2.30 12.66
C PHE A 142 0.97 2.37 11.85
N TRP A 143 2.11 1.92 12.41
CA TRP A 143 3.39 1.98 11.71
C TRP A 143 3.51 0.92 10.62
N VAL A 144 2.75 -0.17 10.69
CA VAL A 144 2.83 -1.29 9.73
C VAL A 144 2.45 -0.82 8.31
N PRO A 145 1.29 -0.18 8.07
CA PRO A 145 0.96 0.45 6.78
C PRO A 145 1.94 1.53 6.32
N MET A 146 2.71 2.13 7.23
CA MET A 146 3.69 3.16 6.89
C MET A 146 5.04 2.59 6.44
N VAL A 147 5.34 1.35 6.80
CA VAL A 147 6.68 0.77 6.60
C VAL A 147 6.62 -0.44 5.68
N SER A 148 5.73 -1.40 5.96
CA SER A 148 5.64 -2.65 5.22
C SER A 148 5.41 -2.47 3.71
N PRO A 149 4.52 -1.55 3.26
CA PRO A 149 4.29 -1.36 1.83
C PRO A 149 5.52 -0.93 1.04
N PHE A 150 6.46 -0.18 1.63
CA PHE A 150 7.70 0.19 0.94
C PHE A 150 8.56 -1.04 0.64
N PHE A 151 8.69 -1.95 1.62
CA PHE A 151 9.41 -3.21 1.43
C PHE A 151 8.70 -4.14 0.46
N GLY A 152 7.37 -4.25 0.57
CA GLY A 152 6.55 -5.05 -0.33
C GLY A 152 6.67 -4.56 -1.77
N CYS A 153 6.46 -3.26 -2.02
CA CYS A 153 6.58 -2.69 -3.37
C CYS A 153 7.98 -2.87 -3.96
N ALA A 154 9.04 -2.64 -3.17
CA ALA A 154 10.41 -2.86 -3.64
C ALA A 154 10.66 -4.33 -4.01
N PHE A 155 10.15 -5.26 -3.19
CA PHE A 155 10.26 -6.69 -3.47
C PHE A 155 9.44 -7.13 -4.69
N GLY A 156 8.22 -6.63 -4.85
CA GLY A 156 7.38 -6.89 -6.02
C GLY A 156 8.01 -6.37 -7.32
N ALA A 157 8.61 -5.19 -7.27
CA ALA A 157 9.41 -4.63 -8.38
C ALA A 157 10.58 -5.55 -8.74
N TRP A 158 11.34 -5.98 -7.73
CA TRP A 158 12.47 -6.88 -7.89
C TRP A 158 12.04 -8.23 -8.50
N LEU A 159 10.94 -8.81 -8.03
CA LEU A 159 10.40 -10.05 -8.61
C LEU A 159 10.04 -9.88 -10.09
N TYR A 160 9.39 -8.77 -10.46
CA TYR A 160 9.04 -8.52 -11.86
C TYR A 160 10.29 -8.42 -12.75
N ASP A 161 11.30 -7.69 -12.27
CA ASP A 161 12.57 -7.51 -12.98
C ASP A 161 13.30 -8.85 -13.19
N VAL A 162 13.37 -9.70 -12.16
CA VAL A 162 14.03 -11.01 -12.22
C VAL A 162 13.34 -11.97 -13.17
N PHE A 163 12.00 -12.02 -13.18
CA PHE A 163 11.26 -13.09 -13.84
C PHE A 163 10.69 -12.72 -15.21
N LEU A 164 10.31 -11.45 -15.44
CA LEU A 164 9.55 -11.06 -16.62
C LEU A 164 10.18 -9.93 -17.42
N PHE A 165 10.86 -8.99 -16.77
CA PHE A 165 11.41 -7.83 -17.47
C PHE A 165 12.57 -8.20 -18.40
N THR A 166 12.42 -7.93 -19.68
CA THR A 166 13.45 -8.22 -20.71
C THR A 166 14.26 -6.98 -21.09
N GLY A 167 13.89 -5.80 -20.58
CA GLY A 167 14.58 -4.55 -20.85
C GLY A 167 15.90 -4.39 -20.07
N ALA A 168 16.57 -3.26 -20.30
CA ALA A 168 17.79 -2.93 -19.57
C ALA A 168 17.47 -2.56 -18.12
N SER A 169 17.91 -3.39 -17.17
CA SER A 169 17.83 -3.09 -15.74
C SER A 169 19.15 -3.39 -15.02
N PRO A 170 19.33 -2.86 -13.79
CA PRO A 170 20.44 -3.25 -12.93
C PRO A 170 20.45 -4.74 -12.58
N ILE A 171 19.26 -5.34 -12.44
CA ILE A 171 19.06 -6.70 -11.95
C ILE A 171 19.26 -7.72 -13.07
N ASN A 172 18.83 -7.41 -14.29
CA ASN A 172 18.94 -8.27 -15.47
C ASN A 172 20.37 -8.27 -16.08
N THR A 173 21.39 -7.96 -15.27
CA THR A 173 22.81 -8.05 -15.67
C THR A 173 23.45 -9.36 -15.21
N PRO A 174 24.52 -9.84 -15.87
CA PRO A 174 25.20 -11.06 -15.44
C PRO A 174 25.56 -11.04 -13.94
N ALA A 175 25.27 -12.14 -13.24
CA ALA A 175 25.38 -12.25 -11.77
C ALA A 175 24.59 -11.18 -10.98
N MET A 176 23.43 -10.73 -11.49
CA MET A 176 22.57 -9.70 -10.85
C MET A 176 23.31 -8.37 -10.56
N GLY A 177 24.34 -8.06 -11.34
CA GLY A 177 25.13 -6.85 -11.15
C GLY A 177 26.15 -6.93 -10.02
N LEU A 178 26.37 -8.09 -9.39
CA LEU A 178 27.40 -8.26 -8.34
C LEU A 178 28.81 -7.97 -8.89
N MET A 179 29.04 -8.21 -10.19
CA MET A 179 30.31 -7.87 -10.86
C MET A 179 30.60 -6.37 -10.89
N ARG A 180 29.62 -5.50 -10.64
CA ARG A 180 29.82 -4.03 -10.55
C ARG A 180 30.64 -3.64 -9.32
N LEU A 181 30.61 -4.45 -8.26
CA LEU A 181 31.38 -4.22 -7.03
C LEU A 181 32.88 -4.50 -7.24
N THR A 182 33.22 -5.42 -8.15
CA THR A 182 34.59 -5.88 -8.37
C THR A 182 35.21 -5.36 -9.67
N GLN A 183 34.40 -4.95 -10.66
CA GLN A 183 34.87 -4.43 -11.95
C GLN A 183 34.03 -3.23 -12.41
N PRO A 184 34.35 -2.00 -11.96
CA PRO A 184 33.60 -0.80 -12.33
C PRO A 184 33.95 -0.34 -13.77
N ARG A 185 33.46 -1.04 -14.79
CA ARG A 185 33.59 -0.67 -16.22
C ARG A 185 32.22 -0.35 -16.81
N LYS A 186 32.11 0.68 -17.67
CA LYS A 186 30.81 1.12 -18.25
C LYS A 186 29.98 -0.02 -18.87
N SER A 187 30.63 -0.96 -19.56
CA SER A 187 30.03 -2.16 -20.15
C SER A 187 29.45 -3.20 -19.16
N VAL A 188 29.78 -3.06 -17.87
CA VAL A 188 29.28 -3.87 -16.74
C VAL A 188 28.16 -3.13 -15.98
N TRP A 189 28.11 -1.79 -16.08
CA TRP A 189 27.14 -0.94 -15.38
C TRP A 189 25.79 -0.83 -16.08
N SER A 190 25.72 -1.01 -17.39
CA SER A 190 24.48 -0.86 -18.13
C SER A 190 24.38 -1.81 -19.30
N ASN A 191 23.31 -2.62 -19.33
CA ASN A 191 22.96 -3.42 -20.50
C ASN A 191 22.37 -2.56 -21.64
N SER A 192 22.02 -1.29 -21.38
CA SER A 192 21.49 -0.39 -22.43
C SER A 192 22.51 -0.13 -23.56
N GLU A 193 23.81 -0.24 -23.28
CA GLU A 193 24.85 -0.11 -24.30
C GLU A 193 25.01 -1.37 -25.17
N ARG A 194 24.47 -2.53 -24.76
CA ARG A 194 24.53 -3.78 -25.56
C ARG A 194 23.44 -3.86 -26.65
N VAL A 195 22.39 -3.05 -26.53
CA VAL A 195 21.24 -3.08 -27.44
C VAL A 195 21.42 -2.11 -28.63
N GLN A 196 22.51 -1.32 -28.66
CA GLN A 196 22.80 -0.35 -29.73
C GLN A 196 23.60 -0.91 -30.91
N VAL A 197 23.42 -2.18 -31.29
CA VAL A 197 24.06 -2.78 -32.48
C VAL A 197 23.01 -3.25 -33.47
#